data_AF-A0A124E8F9-F1
#
_entry.id   AF-A0A124E8F9-F1
#
_cell.length_a   1.000
_cell.length_b   1.000
_cell.length_c   1.000
_cell.angle_alpha   90.00
_cell.angle_beta   90.00
_cell.angle_gamma   90.00
#
_symmetry.space_group_name_H-M   'P 1'
#
loop_
_entity.id
_entity.type
_entity.pdbx_description
1 polymer ?
#
loop_
_entity_poly.entity_id
_entity_poly.type
_entity_poly.pdbx_seq_one_letter_code
_entity_poly.pdbx_strand_id
1 'polypeptide(L)'
;MTAQVSSQNTRYEGISSYNFGVAHGRIRSFNDPQDVIDVFGDDLEDTIALVESGGTTFLSPILGRLGGIVCTSGTTRSHLAIVSREYEVPCLLAVDLGDWQPADGDAVRLESAPDGAGWLIPTTDAAVGSSAAGGASAGNTAVTVPQAGAADGSTPQRQYTQETSGSPTTDWWNYIKADGDEIGRKPFPASVTTDTVAQLLQEPMSDEQLEALILHMGRSFKPEMTRRSGFTSEIFPMLPYMSMSVIEDFHSYPERVRAIDAAMPAEEIGARLRSKPGLASPLWIWMVGYHYLCGRELLIHMGKLAPNEDVDDVRTVVDFWRRLALSHRGDGTLDYKDAGFTNLYLPDPEVAALRETLQPLDTSTGKELRQLNAALSGYCFMYFTDSRVGICDNGPYPAGENEATLVRDFLSLDSGPFSYPWAEERDPGVSGVTLTLQYTPGAFSYFEINDWGTTFTEPENFFSAVKSASVIARYRDGSSEVLNPDEWPELAKRVGAEHLKLYQTFSDMDRDSRILAATRMYTWGLRPFAKLAGVDGSIDWWFSDRTMALFPDPLGDDDQAAAIFGGALVAHDRPSSFTGLS
;
A
#
# COMPACT_ATOMS: atom_id res chain seq x y z
N MET A 1 24.28 55.82 -12.38
CA MET A 1 24.28 54.79 -11.31
C MET A 1 23.02 53.97 -11.49
N THR A 2 23.14 52.91 -12.29
CA THR A 2 22.09 51.91 -12.51
C THR A 2 22.25 50.87 -11.41
N ALA A 3 21.30 50.83 -10.47
CA ALA A 3 21.28 49.80 -9.45
C ALA A 3 20.81 48.49 -10.11
N GLN A 4 21.76 47.58 -10.35
CA GLN A 4 21.46 46.16 -10.55
C GLN A 4 20.85 45.65 -9.25
N VAL A 5 19.54 45.42 -9.24
CA VAL A 5 18.89 44.60 -8.22
C VAL A 5 19.36 43.18 -8.49
N SER A 6 20.27 42.71 -7.64
CA SER A 6 20.66 41.31 -7.52
C SER A 6 19.40 40.52 -7.12
N SER A 7 18.75 39.86 -8.08
CA SER A 7 17.74 38.84 -7.78
C SER A 7 18.44 37.69 -7.06
N GLN A 8 18.36 37.65 -5.74
CA GLN A 8 18.68 36.43 -5.01
C GLN A 8 17.75 35.34 -5.53
N ASN A 9 18.33 34.25 -6.04
CA ASN A 9 17.61 33.00 -6.34
C ASN A 9 17.11 32.44 -5.00
N THR A 10 16.00 32.96 -4.50
CA THR A 10 15.31 32.36 -3.37
C THR A 10 14.89 30.96 -3.80
N ARG A 11 15.36 29.95 -3.06
CA ARG A 11 15.04 28.54 -3.29
C ARG A 11 14.44 28.00 -1.99
N TYR A 12 13.37 27.23 -2.12
CA TYR A 12 12.66 26.60 -1.01
C TYR A 12 12.97 25.12 -1.05
N GLU A 13 13.55 24.62 0.04
CA GLU A 13 14.05 23.25 0.12
C GLU A 13 12.92 22.28 0.43
N GLY A 14 12.99 21.09 -0.16
CA GLY A 14 12.12 19.96 0.13
C GLY A 14 12.76 18.64 -0.29
N ILE A 15 11.96 17.59 -0.27
CA ILE A 15 12.37 16.23 -0.59
C ILE A 15 11.75 15.83 -1.91
N SER A 16 12.56 15.48 -2.90
CA SER A 16 12.05 14.96 -4.17
C SER A 16 11.52 13.53 -3.99
N SER A 17 10.36 13.25 -4.58
CA SER A 17 9.79 11.89 -4.60
C SER A 17 10.69 10.92 -5.36
N TYR A 18 11.32 11.36 -6.44
CA TYR A 18 12.35 10.67 -7.22
C TYR A 18 13.18 11.74 -7.97
N ASN A 19 14.31 11.35 -8.55
CA ASN A 19 15.14 12.27 -9.32
C ASN A 19 14.54 12.55 -10.72
N PHE A 20 13.68 13.57 -10.82
CA PHE A 20 13.01 14.03 -12.04
C PHE A 20 13.77 15.10 -12.86
N GLY A 21 14.90 15.59 -12.36
CA GLY A 21 15.68 16.65 -13.01
C GLY A 21 15.07 18.03 -12.80
N VAL A 22 14.56 18.65 -13.87
CA VAL A 22 14.01 20.01 -13.83
C VAL A 22 12.63 20.03 -14.46
N ALA A 23 11.66 20.64 -13.77
CA ALA A 23 10.31 20.89 -14.26
C ALA A 23 9.93 22.36 -14.10
N HIS A 24 9.09 22.87 -15.00
CA HIS A 24 8.61 24.25 -14.99
C HIS A 24 7.09 24.25 -15.03
N GLY A 25 6.48 25.28 -14.44
CA GLY A 25 5.04 25.47 -14.53
C GLY A 25 4.56 26.66 -13.72
N ARG A 26 3.27 26.69 -13.46
CA ARG A 26 2.56 27.74 -12.73
C ARG A 26 1.89 27.16 -11.51
N ILE A 27 2.03 27.82 -10.38
CA ILE A 27 1.36 27.41 -9.15
C ILE A 27 -0.15 27.47 -9.34
N ARG A 28 -0.83 26.45 -8.84
CA ARG A 28 -2.25 26.47 -8.52
C ARG A 28 -2.47 25.78 -7.18
N SER A 29 -3.07 26.49 -6.24
CA SER A 29 -3.46 25.93 -4.96
C SER A 29 -4.70 25.04 -5.12
N PHE A 30 -4.66 23.87 -4.49
CA PHE A 30 -5.81 22.98 -4.36
C PHE A 30 -6.07 22.78 -2.86
N ASN A 31 -7.22 23.24 -2.38
CA ASN A 31 -7.56 23.24 -0.96
C ASN A 31 -8.74 22.32 -0.66
N ASP A 32 -9.67 22.15 -1.62
CA ASP A 32 -10.83 21.27 -1.45
C ASP A 32 -11.20 20.50 -2.73
N PRO A 33 -11.98 19.41 -2.62
CA PRO A 33 -12.24 18.53 -3.77
C PRO A 33 -12.89 19.21 -4.98
N GLN A 34 -13.59 20.33 -4.76
CA GLN A 34 -14.19 21.10 -5.85
C GLN A 34 -13.13 21.72 -6.76
N ASP A 35 -11.98 22.15 -6.22
CA ASP A 35 -10.86 22.69 -7.01
C ASP A 35 -10.38 21.69 -8.07
N VAL A 36 -10.40 20.40 -7.75
CA VAL A 36 -9.99 19.30 -8.64
C VAL A 36 -11.08 19.01 -9.68
N ILE A 37 -12.34 19.02 -9.25
CA ILE A 37 -13.50 18.81 -10.15
C ILE A 37 -13.56 19.92 -11.20
N ASP A 38 -13.35 21.17 -10.79
CA ASP A 38 -13.46 22.35 -11.65
C ASP A 38 -12.43 22.37 -12.79
N VAL A 39 -11.26 21.76 -12.57
CA VAL A 39 -10.18 21.70 -13.56
C VAL A 39 -10.10 20.38 -14.30
N PHE A 40 -11.01 19.45 -14.03
CA PHE A 40 -10.90 18.11 -14.60
C PHE A 40 -10.93 18.14 -16.14
N GLY A 41 -11.58 19.12 -16.75
CA GLY A 41 -11.58 19.30 -18.21
C GLY A 41 -10.37 20.03 -18.79
N ASP A 42 -9.51 20.61 -17.95
CA ASP A 42 -8.50 21.60 -18.37
C ASP A 42 -7.18 20.96 -18.81
N ASP A 43 -6.40 21.67 -19.63
CA ASP A 43 -5.01 21.27 -19.87
C ASP A 43 -4.15 21.67 -18.65
N LEU A 44 -3.51 20.68 -18.02
CA LEU A 44 -2.79 20.85 -16.75
C LEU A 44 -1.28 20.64 -16.89
N GLU A 45 -0.77 20.47 -18.12
CA GLU A 45 0.65 20.17 -18.36
C GLU A 45 1.60 21.22 -17.75
N ASP A 46 1.18 22.49 -17.72
CA ASP A 46 1.94 23.60 -17.13
C ASP A 46 1.54 23.89 -15.66
N THR A 47 0.66 23.10 -15.05
CA THR A 47 0.15 23.34 -13.69
C THR A 47 1.02 22.63 -12.65
N ILE A 48 1.56 23.40 -11.71
CA ILE A 48 2.19 22.90 -10.48
C ILE A 48 1.17 22.97 -9.35
N ALA A 49 0.65 21.82 -8.92
CA ALA A 49 -0.28 21.76 -7.81
C ALA A 49 0.44 22.08 -6.49
N LEU A 50 -0.08 23.06 -5.75
CA LEU A 50 0.35 23.35 -4.38
C LEU A 50 -0.70 22.81 -3.40
N VAL A 51 -0.28 21.92 -2.51
CA VAL A 51 -1.13 21.27 -1.50
C VAL A 51 -0.46 21.26 -0.13
N GLU A 52 -1.25 21.37 0.94
CA GLU A 52 -0.72 21.36 2.31
C GLU A 52 -0.38 19.94 2.79
N SER A 53 -1.19 18.97 2.40
CA SER A 53 -1.14 17.59 2.89
C SER A 53 -0.86 16.60 1.75
N GLY A 54 -0.16 15.51 2.10
CA GLY A 54 0.32 14.47 1.19
C GLY A 54 -0.70 13.35 0.92
N GLY A 55 -2.00 13.62 1.06
CA GLY A 55 -3.04 12.65 0.75
C GLY A 55 -3.16 12.44 -0.76
N THR A 56 -3.14 11.18 -1.20
CA THR A 56 -3.16 10.82 -2.62
C THR A 56 -4.49 11.07 -3.28
N THR A 57 -5.54 10.72 -2.57
CA THR A 57 -6.87 10.63 -3.15
C THR A 57 -7.37 12.00 -3.60
N PHE A 58 -6.88 13.06 -2.97
CA PHE A 58 -7.24 14.43 -3.29
C PHE A 58 -6.94 14.85 -4.72
N LEU A 59 -5.69 14.72 -5.18
CA LEU A 59 -5.29 15.08 -6.55
C LEU A 59 -5.43 13.92 -7.54
N SER A 60 -5.73 12.71 -7.06
CA SER A 60 -5.67 11.48 -7.86
C SER A 60 -6.35 11.51 -9.24
N PRO A 61 -7.50 12.19 -9.48
CA PRO A 61 -8.12 12.22 -10.81
C PRO A 61 -7.34 13.03 -11.85
N ILE A 62 -6.55 14.02 -11.40
CA ILE A 62 -5.81 14.94 -12.27
C ILE A 62 -4.30 14.72 -12.19
N LEU A 63 -3.83 13.88 -11.26
CA LEU A 63 -2.42 13.76 -10.88
C LEU A 63 -1.52 13.57 -12.09
N GLY A 64 -1.84 12.60 -12.96
CA GLY A 64 -1.07 12.29 -14.16
C GLY A 64 -1.03 13.35 -15.26
N ARG A 65 -1.75 14.46 -15.10
CA ARG A 65 -1.81 15.58 -16.06
C ARG A 65 -1.09 16.81 -15.56
N LEU A 66 -0.66 16.83 -14.31
CA LEU A 66 0.04 17.96 -13.69
C LEU A 66 1.49 18.03 -14.19
N GLY A 67 1.99 19.25 -14.40
CA GLY A 67 3.41 19.51 -14.65
C GLY A 67 4.30 19.28 -13.43
N GLY A 68 3.70 19.27 -12.23
CA GLY A 68 4.36 18.90 -10.99
C GLY A 68 3.51 19.15 -9.75
N ILE A 69 4.02 18.75 -8.60
CA ILE A 69 3.36 18.82 -7.31
C ILE A 69 4.34 19.37 -6.27
N VAL A 70 3.86 20.29 -5.45
CA VAL A 70 4.53 20.82 -4.27
C VAL A 70 3.63 20.54 -3.08
N CYS A 71 4.15 19.74 -2.15
CA CYS A 71 3.49 19.45 -0.88
C CYS A 71 4.33 19.98 0.28
N THR A 72 3.69 20.69 1.23
CA THR A 72 4.39 21.24 2.42
C THR A 72 4.59 20.21 3.53
N SER A 73 4.17 18.96 3.34
CA SER A 73 4.35 17.86 4.30
C SER A 73 4.68 16.53 3.59
N GLY A 74 4.84 15.45 4.37
CA GLY A 74 5.08 14.09 3.85
C GLY A 74 6.56 13.66 3.78
N THR A 75 6.78 12.42 3.33
CA THR A 75 8.09 11.78 3.12
C THR A 75 8.07 10.94 1.84
N THR A 76 9.22 10.41 1.43
CA THR A 76 9.33 9.50 0.28
C THR A 76 8.52 8.20 0.42
N ARG A 77 7.99 7.88 1.60
CA ARG A 77 7.09 6.74 1.84
C ARG A 77 5.62 7.14 1.97
N SER A 78 5.29 8.43 1.88
CA SER A 78 3.89 8.90 1.83
C SER A 78 3.17 8.37 0.60
N HIS A 79 1.84 8.23 0.68
CA HIS A 79 1.06 7.83 -0.48
C HIS A 79 1.31 8.77 -1.67
N LEU A 80 1.34 10.10 -1.47
CA LEU A 80 1.53 11.06 -2.58
C LEU A 80 2.88 10.86 -3.27
N ALA A 81 3.92 10.53 -2.51
CA ALA A 81 5.23 10.18 -3.06
C ALA A 81 5.19 8.90 -3.89
N ILE A 82 4.47 7.87 -3.42
CA ILE A 82 4.33 6.60 -4.12
C ILE A 82 3.56 6.79 -5.43
N VAL A 83 2.43 7.50 -5.39
CA VAL A 83 1.57 7.69 -6.57
C VAL A 83 2.20 8.66 -7.56
N SER A 84 2.84 9.75 -7.12
CA SER A 84 3.57 10.64 -8.04
C SER A 84 4.65 9.91 -8.82
N ARG A 85 5.38 8.96 -8.22
CA ARG A 85 6.29 8.07 -8.95
C ARG A 85 5.57 7.16 -9.94
N GLU A 86 4.44 6.57 -9.55
CA GLU A 86 3.65 5.70 -10.43
C GLU A 86 3.15 6.45 -11.67
N TYR A 87 2.86 7.75 -11.54
CA TYR A 87 2.48 8.66 -12.63
C TYR A 87 3.66 9.36 -13.32
N GLU A 88 4.89 9.21 -12.83
CA GLU A 88 6.09 9.97 -13.23
C GLU A 88 5.87 11.50 -13.25
N VAL A 89 5.16 12.01 -12.23
CA VAL A 89 4.91 13.45 -12.05
C VAL A 89 5.92 14.03 -11.07
N PRO A 90 6.68 15.08 -11.46
CA PRO A 90 7.62 15.75 -10.56
C PRO A 90 6.94 16.16 -9.25
N CYS A 91 7.42 15.65 -8.12
CA CYS A 91 6.80 15.93 -6.82
C CYS A 91 7.85 16.25 -5.77
N LEU A 92 7.70 17.41 -5.12
CA LEU A 92 8.45 17.83 -3.94
C LEU A 92 7.55 17.70 -2.69
N LEU A 93 8.10 17.13 -1.63
CA LEU A 93 7.43 16.87 -0.36
C LEU A 93 8.13 17.66 0.74
N ALA A 94 7.43 17.93 1.84
CA ALA A 94 7.95 18.68 2.99
C ALA A 94 8.66 19.99 2.58
N VAL A 95 8.10 20.71 1.59
CA VAL A 95 8.67 21.98 1.12
C VAL A 95 8.45 23.05 2.18
N ASP A 96 9.54 23.60 2.71
CA ASP A 96 9.50 24.74 3.62
C ASP A 96 9.41 26.05 2.82
N LEU A 97 8.20 26.63 2.76
CA LEU A 97 7.94 27.89 2.07
C LEU A 97 8.37 29.12 2.89
N GLY A 98 8.76 28.96 4.16
CA GLY A 98 9.03 30.08 5.07
C GLY A 98 7.88 31.09 5.11
N ASP A 99 8.20 32.36 4.88
CA ASP A 99 7.21 33.46 4.83
C ASP A 99 6.56 33.65 3.45
N TRP A 100 6.94 32.85 2.43
CA TRP A 100 6.39 33.00 1.10
C TRP A 100 5.03 32.31 0.98
N GLN A 101 4.06 33.05 0.45
CA GLN A 101 2.74 32.55 0.10
C GLN A 101 2.61 32.62 -1.42
N PRO A 102 2.90 31.51 -2.13
CA PRO A 102 2.74 31.45 -3.59
C PRO A 102 1.30 31.77 -3.98
N ALA A 103 1.12 32.60 -5.01
CA ALA A 103 -0.20 32.90 -5.57
C ALA A 103 -0.48 32.04 -6.81
N ASP A 104 -1.76 31.77 -7.07
CA ASP A 104 -2.18 31.13 -8.31
C ASP A 104 -1.66 31.89 -9.54
N GLY A 105 -1.03 31.15 -10.46
CA GLY A 105 -0.40 31.67 -11.67
C GLY A 105 1.09 31.99 -11.55
N ASP A 106 1.66 32.00 -10.34
CA ASP A 106 3.09 32.26 -10.13
C ASP A 106 3.96 31.26 -10.88
N ALA A 107 4.86 31.77 -11.73
CA ALA A 107 5.77 30.94 -12.50
C ALA A 107 6.86 30.35 -11.59
N VAL A 108 7.03 29.03 -11.60
CA VAL A 108 7.99 28.33 -10.76
C VAL A 108 8.79 27.30 -11.55
N ARG A 109 9.90 26.87 -10.95
CA ARG A 109 10.74 25.77 -11.39
C ARG A 109 10.97 24.83 -10.22
N LEU A 110 10.80 23.54 -10.46
CA LEU A 110 11.15 22.46 -9.55
C LEU A 110 12.47 21.86 -10.03
N GLU A 111 13.40 21.62 -9.10
CA GLU A 111 14.64 20.89 -9.36
C GLU A 111 14.77 19.73 -8.38
N SER A 112 15.28 18.59 -8.82
CA SER A 112 15.67 17.46 -7.96
C SER A 112 17.15 17.12 -8.13
N ALA A 113 17.71 16.49 -7.11
CA ALA A 113 19.05 15.92 -7.13
C ALA A 113 19.03 14.39 -6.86
N PRO A 114 20.08 13.65 -7.29
CA PRO A 114 20.17 12.21 -7.07
C PRO A 114 20.20 11.76 -5.61
N ASP A 115 20.49 12.67 -4.67
CA ASP A 115 20.51 12.40 -3.22
C ASP A 115 19.13 12.59 -2.56
N GLY A 116 18.09 12.82 -3.36
CA GLY A 116 16.72 13.02 -2.90
C GLY A 116 16.39 14.48 -2.54
N ALA A 117 17.37 15.39 -2.54
CA ALA A 117 17.11 16.82 -2.31
C ALA A 117 16.31 17.42 -3.47
N GLY A 118 15.45 18.39 -3.17
CA GLY A 118 14.73 19.14 -4.18
C GLY A 118 14.50 20.59 -3.80
N TRP A 119 14.26 21.43 -4.81
CA TRP A 119 14.09 22.86 -4.65
C TRP A 119 12.94 23.38 -5.49
N LEU A 120 12.06 24.16 -4.85
CA LEU A 120 11.09 25.01 -5.51
C LEU A 120 11.68 26.42 -5.66
N ILE A 121 11.61 26.97 -6.86
CA ILE A 121 12.28 28.23 -7.20
C ILE A 121 11.27 29.12 -7.94
N PRO A 122 10.91 30.31 -7.40
CA PRO A 122 10.14 31.30 -8.15
C PRO A 122 10.90 31.76 -9.39
N THR A 123 10.21 31.92 -10.50
CA THR A 123 10.79 32.33 -11.79
C THR A 123 9.98 33.44 -12.44
N THR A 124 10.28 33.75 -13.71
CA THR A 124 9.53 34.70 -14.53
C THR A 124 8.85 33.95 -15.68
N ASP A 125 7.72 34.48 -16.17
CA ASP A 125 6.90 33.85 -17.22
C ASP A 125 7.67 33.40 -18.47
N ALA A 126 8.77 34.08 -18.81
CA ALA A 126 9.60 33.74 -19.96
C ALA A 126 10.25 32.34 -19.87
N ALA A 127 10.37 31.77 -18.66
CA ALA A 127 11.00 30.47 -18.43
C ALA A 127 10.04 29.28 -18.59
N VAL A 128 8.71 29.50 -18.50
CA VAL A 128 7.70 28.41 -18.57
C VAL A 128 7.51 27.92 -20.01
N GLY A 129 7.61 28.80 -21.01
CA GLY A 129 7.42 28.46 -22.43
C GLY A 129 8.62 27.84 -23.17
N SER A 130 9.68 27.43 -22.47
CA SER A 130 10.96 26.97 -23.07
C SER A 130 11.12 25.44 -23.10
N SER A 131 10.18 24.65 -22.61
CA SER A 131 10.31 23.20 -22.41
C SER A 131 9.92 22.36 -23.63
N ALA A 132 10.53 22.62 -24.79
CA ALA A 132 10.58 21.64 -25.87
C ALA A 132 12.03 21.19 -26.09
N ALA A 133 12.29 19.92 -25.76
CA ALA A 133 13.56 19.19 -25.93
C ALA A 133 14.64 19.45 -24.87
N GLY A 134 14.71 18.55 -23.89
CA GLY A 134 15.79 18.51 -22.91
C GLY A 134 15.94 17.14 -22.26
N GLY A 135 15.89 16.07 -23.05
CA GLY A 135 16.38 14.77 -22.57
C GLY A 135 17.87 14.88 -22.32
N ALA A 136 18.30 14.76 -21.07
CA ALA A 136 19.71 14.74 -20.74
C ALA A 136 20.02 13.73 -19.64
N SER A 137 20.70 12.67 -20.09
CA SER A 137 21.55 11.78 -19.32
C SER A 137 22.59 12.53 -18.47
N ALA A 138 22.80 12.10 -17.23
CA ALA A 138 24.06 12.17 -16.49
C ALA A 138 23.89 11.30 -15.23
N GLY A 139 24.75 10.33 -14.92
CA GLY A 139 26.19 10.47 -14.75
C GLY A 139 26.47 10.25 -13.25
N ASN A 140 26.58 8.98 -12.85
CA ASN A 140 26.76 8.56 -11.46
C ASN A 140 28.04 9.12 -10.84
N THR A 141 27.89 9.89 -9.76
CA THR A 141 28.94 10.07 -8.74
C THR A 141 28.29 9.96 -7.37
N ALA A 142 28.62 8.87 -6.67
CA ALA A 142 28.10 8.52 -5.37
C ALA A 142 28.69 9.41 -4.26
N VAL A 143 27.84 9.99 -3.41
CA VAL A 143 28.18 10.45 -2.07
C VAL A 143 26.98 10.19 -1.14
N THR A 144 27.28 9.71 0.06
CA THR A 144 26.40 9.04 1.03
C THR A 144 25.67 9.98 1.99
N VAL A 145 24.38 9.71 2.22
CA VAL A 145 23.54 10.19 3.34
C VAL A 145 23.18 8.97 4.22
N PRO A 146 22.99 9.08 5.55
CA PRO A 146 23.02 7.93 6.46
C PRO A 146 21.85 6.96 6.24
N GLN A 147 22.18 5.74 5.81
CA GLN A 147 21.26 4.61 5.67
C GLN A 147 20.96 3.96 7.03
N ALA A 148 19.68 3.71 7.32
CA ALA A 148 19.29 2.65 8.21
C ALA A 148 19.62 1.31 7.53
N GLY A 149 20.73 0.67 7.94
CA GLY A 149 21.11 -0.69 7.57
C GLY A 149 21.28 -0.94 6.07
N ALA A 150 22.47 -0.66 5.53
CA ALA A 150 22.88 -1.10 4.20
C ALA A 150 22.74 -2.63 4.05
N ALA A 151 21.71 -3.09 3.35
CA ALA A 151 21.71 -4.41 2.74
C ALA A 151 22.63 -4.33 1.51
N ASP A 152 23.62 -5.21 1.46
CA ASP A 152 24.49 -5.42 0.30
C ASP A 152 23.63 -5.51 -0.98
N GLY A 153 24.07 -4.89 -2.09
CA GLY A 153 23.33 -4.63 -3.35
C GLY A 153 22.88 -5.89 -4.09
N SER A 154 22.10 -6.70 -3.40
CA SER A 154 21.66 -8.04 -3.73
C SER A 154 20.15 -8.07 -3.65
N THR A 155 19.53 -8.81 -4.56
CA THR A 155 18.11 -9.17 -4.53
C THR A 155 17.67 -9.48 -3.09
N PRO A 156 16.47 -9.06 -2.65
CA PRO A 156 16.02 -9.33 -1.29
C PRO A 156 16.13 -10.82 -0.99
N GLN A 157 16.90 -11.16 0.04
CA GLN A 157 17.14 -12.55 0.44
C GLN A 157 16.74 -12.77 1.89
N ARG A 158 16.03 -13.88 2.11
CA ARG A 158 15.77 -14.40 3.44
C ARG A 158 17.08 -14.85 4.09
N GLN A 159 17.34 -14.37 5.29
CA GLN A 159 18.45 -14.86 6.11
C GLN A 159 18.01 -16.10 6.88
N TYR A 160 18.91 -17.09 7.00
CA TYR A 160 18.63 -18.34 7.71
C TYR A 160 19.58 -18.58 8.88
N THR A 161 19.08 -19.19 9.95
CA THR A 161 19.91 -19.78 11.03
C THR A 161 19.96 -21.30 10.90
N GLN A 162 21.13 -21.87 11.23
CA GLN A 162 21.35 -23.32 11.30
C GLN A 162 21.15 -23.87 12.73
N GLU A 163 20.89 -23.00 13.70
CA GLU A 163 20.55 -23.42 15.06
C GLU A 163 19.26 -24.21 15.08
N THR A 164 19.25 -25.33 15.82
CA THR A 164 18.09 -26.21 15.91
C THR A 164 18.00 -26.85 17.30
N SER A 165 16.77 -27.00 17.77
CA SER A 165 16.39 -27.78 18.95
C SER A 165 16.25 -29.28 18.64
N GLY A 166 16.39 -29.69 17.37
CA GLY A 166 16.07 -31.03 16.89
C GLY A 166 14.61 -31.25 16.53
N SER A 167 13.76 -30.22 16.70
CA SER A 167 12.33 -30.22 16.34
C SER A 167 12.02 -28.98 15.49
N PRO A 168 11.76 -29.13 14.18
CA PRO A 168 11.45 -27.99 13.30
C PRO A 168 10.27 -27.13 13.74
N THR A 169 9.24 -27.72 14.35
CA THR A 169 8.08 -26.96 14.89
C THR A 169 8.47 -26.17 16.13
N THR A 170 9.32 -26.74 17.00
CA THR A 170 9.89 -26.02 18.16
C THR A 170 10.81 -24.89 17.70
N ASP A 171 11.61 -25.10 16.66
CA ASP A 171 12.47 -24.06 16.07
C ASP A 171 11.64 -22.90 15.51
N TRP A 172 10.51 -23.19 14.87
CA TRP A 172 9.57 -22.19 14.40
C TRP A 172 8.96 -21.37 15.56
N TRP A 173 8.51 -22.03 16.63
CA TRP A 173 7.98 -21.32 17.80
C TRP A 173 9.05 -20.51 18.54
N ASN A 174 10.28 -20.99 18.60
CA ASN A 174 11.42 -20.23 19.13
C ASN A 174 11.68 -18.98 18.27
N TYR A 175 11.58 -19.11 16.94
CA TYR A 175 11.65 -17.98 16.03
C TYR A 175 10.55 -16.95 16.30
N ILE A 176 9.29 -17.35 16.43
CA ILE A 176 8.17 -16.44 16.74
C ILE A 176 8.45 -15.65 18.03
N LYS A 177 8.92 -16.33 19.07
CA LYS A 177 9.23 -15.73 20.38
C LYS A 177 10.45 -14.80 20.36
N ALA A 178 11.40 -15.00 19.46
CA ALA A 178 12.61 -14.20 19.41
C ALA A 178 12.34 -12.74 19.01
N ASP A 179 13.10 -11.83 19.61
CA ASP A 179 13.16 -10.44 19.18
C ASP A 179 13.96 -10.31 17.88
N GLY A 180 13.57 -9.37 17.03
CA GLY A 180 14.31 -9.02 15.82
C GLY A 180 15.22 -7.81 16.01
N ASP A 181 15.79 -7.35 14.90
CA ASP A 181 16.47 -6.05 14.81
C ASP A 181 15.47 -4.87 14.93
N GLU A 182 15.93 -3.65 14.64
CA GLU A 182 15.13 -2.42 14.75
C GLU A 182 13.87 -2.40 13.87
N ILE A 183 13.83 -3.23 12.82
CA ILE A 183 12.66 -3.41 11.93
C ILE A 183 12.01 -4.79 12.11
N GLY A 184 12.36 -5.50 13.17
CA GLY A 184 11.79 -6.78 13.55
C GLY A 184 12.28 -7.97 12.72
N ARG A 185 13.36 -7.83 11.95
CA ARG A 185 13.93 -8.95 11.18
C ARG A 185 14.81 -9.82 12.05
N LYS A 186 14.77 -11.13 11.78
CA LYS A 186 15.60 -12.13 12.45
C LYS A 186 15.81 -13.33 11.51
N PRO A 187 16.93 -14.07 11.64
CA PRO A 187 17.20 -15.23 10.80
C PRO A 187 16.11 -16.30 10.93
N PHE A 188 15.59 -16.77 9.80
CA PHE A 188 14.54 -17.80 9.76
C PHE A 188 15.16 -19.20 9.99
N PRO A 189 14.50 -20.13 10.71
CA PRO A 189 15.10 -21.45 10.95
C PRO A 189 15.20 -22.28 9.67
N ALA A 190 16.41 -22.72 9.31
CA ALA A 190 16.63 -23.57 8.14
C ALA A 190 16.00 -24.97 8.27
N SER A 191 15.60 -25.36 9.48
CA SER A 191 14.91 -26.63 9.75
C SER A 191 13.44 -26.63 9.30
N VAL A 192 12.84 -25.46 9.06
CA VAL A 192 11.44 -25.34 8.62
C VAL A 192 11.32 -25.70 7.13
N THR A 193 10.49 -26.70 6.85
CA THR A 193 10.21 -27.20 5.50
C THR A 193 8.69 -27.22 5.24
N THR A 194 8.26 -27.59 4.03
CA THR A 194 6.84 -27.80 3.72
C THR A 194 6.17 -28.82 4.66
N ASP A 195 6.89 -29.85 5.12
CA ASP A 195 6.37 -30.82 6.08
C ASP A 195 6.17 -30.19 7.47
N THR A 196 7.06 -29.28 7.86
CA THR A 196 6.91 -28.49 9.09
C THR A 196 5.66 -27.61 9.01
N VAL A 197 5.43 -26.95 7.87
CA VAL A 197 4.22 -26.15 7.64
C VAL A 197 2.96 -27.02 7.77
N ALA A 198 2.94 -28.20 7.17
CA ALA A 198 1.82 -29.13 7.28
C ALA A 198 1.54 -29.54 8.74
N GLN A 199 2.57 -29.71 9.56
CA GLN A 199 2.42 -29.98 10.99
C GLN A 199 1.87 -28.78 11.76
N LEU A 200 2.39 -27.57 11.51
CA LEU A 200 1.93 -26.33 12.14
C LEU A 200 0.47 -26.03 11.83
N LEU A 201 0.00 -26.34 10.61
CA LEU A 201 -1.40 -26.17 10.21
C LEU A 201 -2.37 -27.07 10.99
N GLN A 202 -1.91 -28.23 11.47
CA GLN A 202 -2.73 -29.17 12.26
C GLN A 202 -2.58 -28.96 13.77
N GLU A 203 -1.64 -28.12 14.21
CA GLU A 203 -1.34 -27.91 15.62
C GLU A 203 -2.42 -27.03 16.26
N PRO A 204 -3.13 -27.49 17.32
CA PRO A 204 -4.06 -26.64 18.04
C PRO A 204 -3.31 -25.53 18.78
N MET A 205 -3.86 -24.32 18.79
CA MET A 205 -3.23 -23.17 19.45
C MET A 205 -3.44 -23.21 20.97
N SER A 206 -2.34 -23.24 21.73
CA SER A 206 -2.34 -23.04 23.19
C SER A 206 -2.31 -21.57 23.59
N ASP A 207 -2.55 -21.25 24.86
CA ASP A 207 -2.46 -19.88 25.37
C ASP A 207 -1.05 -19.29 25.24
N GLU A 208 -0.02 -20.09 25.50
CA GLU A 208 1.38 -19.68 25.33
C GLU A 208 1.71 -19.37 23.86
N GLN A 209 1.15 -20.15 22.93
CA GLN A 209 1.29 -19.95 21.50
C GLN A 209 0.55 -18.71 21.01
N LEU A 210 -0.67 -18.49 21.53
CA LEU A 210 -1.45 -17.28 21.26
C LEU A 210 -0.70 -16.03 21.73
N GLU A 211 -0.20 -16.04 22.96
CA GLU A 211 0.59 -14.94 23.49
C GLU A 211 1.84 -14.67 22.65
N ALA A 212 2.56 -15.73 22.25
CA ALA A 212 3.74 -15.60 21.39
C ALA A 212 3.41 -14.92 20.05
N LEU A 213 2.27 -15.25 19.42
CA LEU A 213 1.84 -14.63 18.17
C LEU A 213 1.41 -13.18 18.35
N ILE A 214 0.62 -12.86 19.38
CA ILE A 214 0.22 -11.47 19.67
C ILE A 214 1.45 -10.57 19.80
N LEU A 215 2.44 -11.03 20.58
CA LEU A 215 3.67 -10.27 20.80
C LEU A 215 4.54 -10.22 19.54
N HIS A 216 4.61 -11.31 18.76
CA HIS A 216 5.33 -11.30 17.48
C HIS A 216 4.73 -10.31 16.49
N MET A 217 3.41 -10.33 16.31
CA MET A 217 2.69 -9.40 15.44
C MET A 217 2.88 -7.95 15.93
N GLY A 218 2.82 -7.70 17.24
CA GLY A 218 3.02 -6.35 17.77
C GLY A 218 4.45 -5.83 17.63
N ARG A 219 5.47 -6.69 17.82
CA ARG A 219 6.87 -6.38 17.44
C ARG A 219 7.00 -6.17 15.94
N SER A 220 6.18 -6.87 15.16
CA SER A 220 6.25 -6.81 13.71
C SER A 220 5.64 -5.55 13.12
N PHE A 221 4.54 -5.10 13.70
CA PHE A 221 3.76 -3.96 13.27
C PHE A 221 4.39 -2.63 13.70
N LYS A 222 5.01 -2.59 14.88
CA LYS A 222 5.55 -1.36 15.47
C LYS A 222 6.52 -0.61 14.54
N PRO A 223 7.53 -1.26 13.92
CA PRO A 223 8.43 -0.58 12.99
C PRO A 223 7.71 0.02 11.79
N GLU A 224 6.73 -0.67 11.21
CA GLU A 224 5.96 -0.18 10.07
C GLU A 224 5.15 1.08 10.42
N MET A 225 4.64 1.18 11.65
CA MET A 225 4.00 2.40 12.15
C MET A 225 4.99 3.55 12.33
N THR A 226 6.18 3.28 12.86
CA THR A 226 7.21 4.32 13.04
C THR A 226 7.86 4.80 11.73
N ARG A 227 7.89 3.96 10.70
CA ARG A 227 8.43 4.29 9.36
C ARG A 227 7.44 5.06 8.49
N ARG A 228 6.16 5.15 8.90
CA ARG A 228 5.11 5.83 8.14
C ARG A 228 5.07 7.32 8.47
N SER A 229 4.93 8.13 7.42
CA SER A 229 4.74 9.57 7.52
C SER A 229 3.26 9.93 7.59
N GLY A 230 2.73 10.12 8.80
CA GLY A 230 1.37 10.65 9.02
C GLY A 230 0.21 9.77 8.52
N PHE A 231 -0.98 10.05 9.04
CA PHE A 231 -2.25 9.47 8.60
C PHE A 231 -3.16 10.62 8.20
N THR A 232 -3.03 11.10 6.95
CA THR A 232 -3.81 12.23 6.44
C THR A 232 -4.48 11.86 5.12
N SER A 233 -5.70 12.34 4.95
CA SER A 233 -6.45 12.34 3.70
C SER A 233 -7.43 13.49 3.74
N GLU A 234 -7.48 14.26 2.65
CA GLU A 234 -8.33 15.42 2.51
C GLU A 234 -9.78 15.01 2.21
N ILE A 235 -9.97 13.81 1.63
CA ILE A 235 -11.30 13.26 1.35
C ILE A 235 -11.79 12.42 2.52
N PHE A 236 -11.00 11.52 3.08
CA PHE A 236 -11.47 10.61 4.13
C PHE A 236 -10.88 10.98 5.49
N PRO A 237 -11.68 11.24 6.54
CA PRO A 237 -11.14 11.50 7.87
C PRO A 237 -10.42 10.27 8.44
N MET A 238 -9.10 10.21 8.23
CA MET A 238 -8.31 8.97 8.33
C MET A 238 -8.32 8.36 9.73
N LEU A 239 -8.02 9.17 10.74
CA LEU A 239 -7.94 8.68 12.11
C LEU A 239 -9.31 8.24 12.67
N PRO A 240 -10.41 8.98 12.40
CA PRO A 240 -11.75 8.50 12.70
C PRO A 240 -12.06 7.11 12.13
N TYR A 241 -11.97 6.94 10.80
CA TYR A 241 -12.38 5.69 10.20
C TYR A 241 -11.43 4.54 10.54
N MET A 242 -10.11 4.78 10.65
CA MET A 242 -9.13 3.77 11.02
C MET A 242 -9.35 3.27 12.45
N SER A 243 -9.65 4.16 13.39
CA SER A 243 -9.96 3.78 14.78
C SER A 243 -11.27 2.99 14.84
N MET A 244 -12.29 3.45 14.13
CA MET A 244 -13.58 2.77 14.10
C MET A 244 -13.51 1.40 13.40
N SER A 245 -12.75 1.27 12.31
CA SER A 245 -12.66 0.01 11.57
C SER A 245 -11.95 -1.08 12.34
N VAL A 246 -10.83 -0.77 13.01
CA VAL A 246 -10.12 -1.78 13.81
C VAL A 246 -10.97 -2.24 15.00
N ILE A 247 -11.69 -1.31 15.65
CA ILE A 247 -12.61 -1.65 16.76
C ILE A 247 -13.77 -2.52 16.27
N GLU A 248 -14.34 -2.19 15.12
CA GLU A 248 -15.41 -3.00 14.54
C GLU A 248 -14.94 -4.40 14.16
N ASP A 249 -13.74 -4.54 13.61
CA ASP A 249 -13.16 -5.86 13.33
C ASP A 249 -12.99 -6.66 14.61
N PHE A 250 -12.50 -6.03 15.69
CA PHE A 250 -12.42 -6.68 16.99
C PHE A 250 -13.77 -7.19 17.50
N HIS A 251 -14.82 -6.38 17.36
CA HIS A 251 -16.17 -6.78 17.80
C HIS A 251 -16.83 -7.83 16.92
N SER A 252 -16.58 -7.82 15.61
CA SER A 252 -17.39 -8.58 14.64
C SER A 252 -16.69 -9.79 14.02
N TYR A 253 -15.35 -9.78 13.91
CA TYR A 253 -14.62 -10.87 13.27
C TYR A 253 -14.79 -12.23 13.94
N PRO A 254 -14.90 -12.38 15.28
CA PRO A 254 -14.99 -13.70 15.89
C PRO A 254 -16.16 -14.53 15.35
N GLU A 255 -17.34 -13.94 15.23
CA GLU A 255 -18.51 -14.63 14.67
C GLU A 255 -18.37 -14.88 13.16
N ARG A 256 -17.87 -13.90 12.41
CA ARG A 256 -17.65 -14.01 10.95
C ARG A 256 -16.64 -15.11 10.63
N VAL A 257 -15.51 -15.14 11.34
CA VAL A 257 -14.45 -16.15 11.20
C VAL A 257 -14.98 -17.53 11.54
N ARG A 258 -15.75 -17.70 12.62
CA ARG A 258 -16.36 -19.01 12.95
C ARG A 258 -17.25 -19.51 11.80
N ALA A 259 -18.07 -18.64 11.22
CA ALA A 259 -18.96 -19.01 10.12
C ALA A 259 -18.16 -19.41 8.86
N ILE A 260 -17.09 -18.67 8.54
CA ILE A 260 -16.22 -18.95 7.40
C ILE A 260 -15.46 -20.26 7.61
N ASP A 261 -14.74 -20.39 8.73
CA ASP A 261 -13.86 -21.53 9.02
C ASP A 261 -14.63 -22.85 9.18
N ALA A 262 -15.86 -22.79 9.69
CA ALA A 262 -16.76 -23.95 9.75
C ALA A 262 -17.21 -24.43 8.36
N ALA A 263 -17.31 -23.53 7.38
CA ALA A 263 -17.71 -23.86 6.01
C ALA A 263 -16.53 -24.23 5.12
N MET A 264 -15.39 -23.58 5.31
CA MET A 264 -14.13 -23.86 4.62
C MET A 264 -12.97 -23.49 5.54
N PRO A 265 -12.16 -24.47 6.00
CA PRO A 265 -11.03 -24.19 6.86
C PRO A 265 -10.05 -23.18 6.26
N ALA A 266 -9.47 -22.32 7.10
CA ALA A 266 -8.54 -21.27 6.71
C ALA A 266 -7.39 -21.76 5.81
N GLU A 267 -6.83 -22.94 6.10
CA GLU A 267 -5.77 -23.54 5.31
C GLU A 267 -6.22 -23.98 3.92
N GLU A 268 -7.50 -24.37 3.76
CA GLU A 268 -8.07 -24.64 2.43
C GLU A 268 -8.26 -23.35 1.65
N ILE A 269 -8.75 -22.29 2.30
CA ILE A 269 -8.86 -20.95 1.71
C ILE A 269 -7.47 -20.48 1.22
N GLY A 270 -6.45 -20.54 2.08
CA GLY A 270 -5.08 -20.15 1.72
C GLY A 270 -4.52 -20.94 0.54
N ALA A 271 -4.74 -22.25 0.50
CA ALA A 271 -4.30 -23.12 -0.59
C ALA A 271 -5.00 -22.81 -1.92
N ARG A 272 -6.26 -22.36 -1.90
CA ARG A 272 -6.98 -21.90 -3.09
C ARG A 272 -6.48 -20.53 -3.56
N LEU A 273 -6.27 -19.60 -2.63
CA LEU A 273 -5.81 -18.25 -2.96
C LEU A 273 -4.41 -18.22 -3.58
N ARG A 274 -3.53 -19.16 -3.19
CA ARG A 274 -2.19 -19.26 -3.81
C ARG A 274 -2.18 -19.87 -5.21
N SER A 275 -3.30 -20.41 -5.71
CA SER A 275 -3.32 -21.21 -6.94
C SER A 275 -3.06 -20.42 -8.21
N LYS A 276 -3.30 -19.11 -8.21
CA LYS A 276 -3.07 -18.19 -9.33
C LYS A 276 -3.11 -16.75 -8.83
N PRO A 277 -2.53 -15.78 -9.55
CA PRO A 277 -2.56 -14.38 -9.11
C PRO A 277 -3.97 -13.80 -9.12
N GLY A 278 -4.10 -12.72 -8.36
CA GLY A 278 -5.25 -11.84 -8.38
C GLY A 278 -6.54 -12.37 -7.74
N LEU A 279 -6.53 -13.54 -7.08
CA LEU A 279 -7.75 -14.05 -6.44
C LEU A 279 -8.24 -13.20 -5.27
N ALA A 280 -7.32 -12.77 -4.41
CA ALA A 280 -7.55 -11.83 -3.33
C ALA A 280 -6.24 -11.13 -2.99
N SER A 281 -6.32 -9.96 -2.38
CA SER A 281 -5.12 -9.26 -1.90
C SER A 281 -4.55 -10.01 -0.70
N PRO A 282 -3.27 -10.40 -0.70
CA PRO A 282 -2.59 -10.89 0.50
C PRO A 282 -2.66 -9.92 1.68
N LEU A 283 -2.85 -8.61 1.44
CA LEU A 283 -3.05 -7.64 2.51
C LEU A 283 -4.34 -7.90 3.29
N TRP A 284 -5.38 -8.48 2.68
CA TRP A 284 -6.57 -8.92 3.42
C TRP A 284 -6.25 -10.07 4.37
N ILE A 285 -5.35 -10.98 3.99
CA ILE A 285 -4.86 -12.04 4.89
C ILE A 285 -4.15 -11.39 6.08
N TRP A 286 -3.22 -10.47 5.82
CA TRP A 286 -2.51 -9.74 6.89
C TRP A 286 -3.49 -9.00 7.83
N MET A 287 -4.51 -8.33 7.28
CA MET A 287 -5.49 -7.58 8.06
C MET A 287 -6.32 -8.46 9.00
N VAL A 288 -6.60 -9.72 8.66
CA VAL A 288 -7.36 -10.63 9.55
C VAL A 288 -6.80 -10.65 10.96
N GLY A 289 -5.48 -10.77 11.10
CA GLY A 289 -4.81 -10.76 12.40
C GLY A 289 -4.48 -9.34 12.87
N TYR A 290 -3.74 -8.60 12.06
CA TYR A 290 -3.13 -7.34 12.50
C TYR A 290 -4.16 -6.23 12.74
N HIS A 291 -5.10 -6.05 11.82
CA HIS A 291 -6.14 -5.02 11.94
C HIS A 291 -7.10 -5.34 13.11
N TYR A 292 -7.42 -6.63 13.31
CA TYR A 292 -8.17 -7.12 14.47
C TYR A 292 -7.46 -6.82 15.81
N LEU A 293 -6.16 -7.10 15.91
CA LEU A 293 -5.39 -6.83 17.14
C LEU A 293 -5.18 -5.35 17.41
N CYS A 294 -5.15 -4.49 16.38
CA CYS A 294 -5.21 -3.05 16.58
C CYS A 294 -6.48 -2.64 17.33
N GLY A 295 -7.64 -3.20 16.97
CA GLY A 295 -8.90 -2.93 17.65
C GLY A 295 -8.89 -3.33 19.11
N ARG A 296 -8.31 -4.51 19.40
CA ARG A 296 -8.07 -4.97 20.77
C ARG A 296 -7.23 -3.95 21.56
N GLU A 297 -6.12 -3.50 21.00
CA GLU A 297 -5.23 -2.57 21.70
C GLU A 297 -5.88 -1.20 21.94
N LEU A 298 -6.65 -0.69 20.98
CA LEU A 298 -7.42 0.55 21.16
C LEU A 298 -8.42 0.43 22.31
N LEU A 299 -9.16 -0.69 22.40
CA LEU A 299 -10.11 -0.91 23.48
C LEU A 299 -9.44 -1.09 24.86
N ILE A 300 -8.26 -1.72 24.91
CA ILE A 300 -7.43 -1.80 26.13
C ILE A 300 -6.98 -0.40 26.55
N HIS A 301 -6.46 0.39 25.61
CA HIS A 301 -6.01 1.75 25.86
C HIS A 301 -7.14 2.65 26.38
N MET A 302 -8.35 2.49 25.84
CA MET A 302 -9.56 3.18 26.27
C MET A 302 -10.11 2.68 27.63
N GLY A 303 -9.52 1.63 28.23
CA GLY A 303 -10.01 1.01 29.46
C GLY A 303 -11.36 0.30 29.31
N LYS A 304 -11.72 -0.10 28.07
CA LYS A 304 -12.97 -0.78 27.73
C LYS A 304 -12.82 -2.31 27.63
N LEU A 305 -11.58 -2.80 27.64
CA LEU A 305 -11.25 -4.22 27.57
C LEU A 305 -10.03 -4.50 28.47
N ALA A 306 -10.07 -5.57 29.26
CA ALA A 306 -8.88 -6.06 29.94
C ALA A 306 -8.05 -6.98 29.02
N PRO A 307 -6.71 -7.04 29.15
CA PRO A 307 -5.88 -7.87 28.27
C PRO A 307 -6.25 -9.37 28.27
N ASN A 308 -6.82 -9.88 29.34
CA ASN A 308 -7.23 -11.28 29.49
C ASN A 308 -8.74 -11.52 29.25
N GLU A 309 -9.46 -10.55 28.69
CA GLU A 309 -10.85 -10.71 28.25
C GLU A 309 -10.91 -11.26 26.81
N ASP A 310 -12.03 -11.92 26.48
CA ASP A 310 -12.34 -12.45 25.14
C ASP A 310 -11.25 -13.36 24.53
N VAL A 311 -10.44 -14.03 25.36
CA VAL A 311 -9.28 -14.82 24.91
C VAL A 311 -9.66 -15.90 23.89
N ASP A 312 -10.82 -16.53 24.03
CA ASP A 312 -11.29 -17.55 23.07
C ASP A 312 -11.61 -16.97 21.69
N ASP A 313 -12.15 -15.75 21.63
CA ASP A 313 -12.45 -15.02 20.41
C ASP A 313 -11.15 -14.55 19.76
N VAL A 314 -10.22 -14.01 20.55
CA VAL A 314 -8.86 -13.66 20.11
C VAL A 314 -8.14 -14.89 19.53
N ARG A 315 -8.20 -16.03 20.21
CA ARG A 315 -7.62 -17.28 19.72
C ARG A 315 -8.23 -17.71 18.40
N THR A 316 -9.55 -17.61 18.27
CA THR A 316 -10.29 -17.99 17.06
C THR A 316 -9.78 -17.21 15.84
N VAL A 317 -9.66 -15.87 15.97
CA VAL A 317 -9.24 -15.01 14.85
C VAL A 317 -7.75 -15.14 14.55
N VAL A 318 -6.90 -15.16 15.59
CA VAL A 318 -5.43 -15.28 15.41
C VAL A 318 -5.05 -16.66 14.85
N ASP A 319 -5.73 -17.73 15.25
CA ASP A 319 -5.51 -19.06 14.68
C ASP A 319 -5.95 -19.17 13.22
N PHE A 320 -7.13 -18.63 12.90
CA PHE A 320 -7.60 -18.56 11.52
C PHE A 320 -6.61 -17.80 10.64
N TRP A 321 -6.13 -16.63 11.10
CA TRP A 321 -5.08 -15.88 10.42
C TRP A 321 -3.80 -16.70 10.22
N ARG A 322 -3.30 -17.34 11.29
CA ARG A 322 -2.07 -18.16 11.24
C ARG A 322 -2.18 -19.26 10.19
N ARG A 323 -3.27 -20.03 10.18
CA ARG A 323 -3.48 -21.12 9.21
C ARG A 323 -3.63 -20.59 7.79
N LEU A 324 -4.35 -19.48 7.61
CA LEU A 324 -4.53 -18.82 6.33
C LEU A 324 -3.19 -18.34 5.75
N ALA A 325 -2.39 -17.63 6.55
CA ALA A 325 -1.08 -17.10 6.15
C ALA A 325 -0.08 -18.22 5.82
N LEU A 326 0.06 -19.22 6.71
CA LEU A 326 0.96 -20.36 6.50
C LEU A 326 0.61 -21.14 5.23
N SER A 327 -0.68 -21.40 4.99
CA SER A 327 -1.11 -22.14 3.80
C SER A 327 -0.92 -21.34 2.51
N HIS A 328 -1.28 -20.05 2.53
CA HIS A 328 -1.12 -19.16 1.38
C HIS A 328 0.36 -19.01 0.98
N ARG A 329 1.24 -18.73 1.95
CA ARG A 329 2.67 -18.51 1.68
C ARG A 329 3.41 -19.82 1.40
N GLY A 330 3.05 -20.91 2.10
CA GLY A 330 3.62 -22.24 1.90
C GLY A 330 5.09 -22.42 2.32
N ASP A 331 5.75 -21.36 2.77
CA ASP A 331 7.19 -21.29 3.06
C ASP A 331 7.52 -21.17 4.56
N GLY A 332 6.49 -21.27 5.41
CA GLY A 332 6.57 -21.17 6.86
C GLY A 332 6.68 -19.76 7.44
N THR A 333 6.79 -18.72 6.62
CA THR A 333 6.76 -17.33 7.11
C THR A 333 5.33 -16.85 7.30
N LEU A 334 5.15 -15.80 8.12
CA LEU A 334 3.85 -15.15 8.32
C LEU A 334 3.80 -13.80 7.60
N ASP A 335 4.91 -13.05 7.60
CA ASP A 335 5.03 -11.73 6.98
C ASP A 335 6.08 -11.71 5.84
N TYR A 336 6.07 -10.67 5.00
CA TYR A 336 6.99 -10.56 3.86
C TYR A 336 8.40 -10.27 4.35
N LYS A 337 8.54 -9.44 5.38
CA LYS A 337 9.83 -9.15 6.01
C LYS A 337 10.51 -10.41 6.59
N ASP A 338 9.74 -11.35 7.13
CA ASP A 338 10.22 -12.65 7.61
C ASP A 338 10.76 -13.47 6.43
N ALA A 339 10.20 -13.24 5.25
CA ALA A 339 10.67 -13.77 3.99
C ALA A 339 11.79 -12.96 3.32
N GLY A 340 12.41 -12.02 4.04
CA GLY A 340 13.44 -11.14 3.48
C GLY A 340 12.89 -10.09 2.53
N PHE A 341 11.68 -9.58 2.81
CA PHE A 341 10.92 -8.64 1.97
C PHE A 341 10.55 -9.20 0.60
N THR A 342 10.13 -10.46 0.60
CA THR A 342 9.65 -11.17 -0.59
C THR A 342 8.29 -11.79 -0.34
N ASN A 343 7.55 -12.01 -1.42
CA ASN A 343 6.28 -12.70 -1.41
C ASN A 343 6.20 -13.67 -2.58
N LEU A 344 6.64 -14.90 -2.35
CA LEU A 344 6.75 -15.94 -3.37
C LEU A 344 5.65 -17.00 -3.21
N TYR A 345 4.39 -16.57 -3.17
CA TYR A 345 3.28 -17.47 -2.87
C TYR A 345 2.80 -18.28 -4.09
N LEU A 346 2.99 -17.76 -5.30
CA LEU A 346 2.63 -18.45 -6.54
C LEU A 346 3.51 -19.69 -6.80
N PRO A 347 2.91 -20.83 -7.21
CA PRO A 347 3.66 -22.00 -7.67
C PRO A 347 4.49 -21.74 -8.93
N ASP A 348 5.63 -22.42 -9.07
CA ASP A 348 6.52 -22.29 -10.22
C ASP A 348 5.83 -22.45 -11.59
N PRO A 349 4.90 -23.41 -11.81
CA PRO A 349 4.19 -23.54 -13.09
C PRO A 349 3.33 -22.31 -13.43
N GLU A 350 2.74 -21.65 -12.42
CA GLU A 350 1.95 -20.44 -12.63
C GLU A 350 2.83 -19.26 -13.00
N VAL A 351 3.97 -19.10 -12.32
CA VAL A 351 4.97 -18.07 -12.67
C VAL A 351 5.53 -18.31 -14.08
N ALA A 352 5.76 -19.56 -14.46
CA ALA A 352 6.19 -19.91 -15.82
C ALA A 352 5.13 -19.53 -16.86
N ALA A 353 3.86 -19.86 -16.63
CA ALA A 353 2.76 -19.49 -17.51
C ALA A 353 2.61 -17.96 -17.68
N LEU A 354 2.77 -17.20 -16.60
CA LEU A 354 2.79 -15.73 -16.67
C LEU A 354 3.94 -15.21 -17.54
N ARG A 355 5.14 -15.80 -17.40
CA ARG A 355 6.31 -15.42 -18.21
C ARG A 355 6.14 -15.69 -19.70
N GLU A 356 5.37 -16.71 -20.08
CA GLU A 356 5.06 -16.99 -21.49
C GLU A 356 4.23 -15.87 -22.15
N THR A 357 3.57 -15.01 -21.37
CA THR A 357 2.79 -13.87 -21.89
C THR A 357 3.60 -12.60 -22.11
N LEU A 358 4.86 -12.55 -21.65
CA LEU A 358 5.69 -11.34 -21.69
C LEU A 358 5.99 -10.89 -23.12
N GLN A 359 5.89 -9.58 -23.35
CA GLN A 359 6.31 -8.94 -24.59
C GLN A 359 7.39 -7.87 -24.29
N PRO A 360 8.43 -7.74 -25.13
CA PRO A 360 9.41 -6.67 -24.97
C PRO A 360 8.75 -5.30 -25.08
N LEU A 361 9.17 -4.37 -24.23
CA LEU A 361 8.70 -2.98 -24.27
C LEU A 361 9.64 -2.13 -25.13
N ASP A 362 9.04 -1.33 -26.00
CA ASP A 362 9.70 -0.18 -26.62
C ASP A 362 9.34 1.12 -25.89
N THR A 363 9.79 2.26 -26.41
CA THR A 363 9.51 3.56 -25.81
C THR A 363 8.01 3.89 -25.76
N SER A 364 7.23 3.50 -26.77
CA SER A 364 5.79 3.82 -26.84
C SER A 364 5.00 2.95 -25.88
N THR A 365 5.15 1.63 -26.01
CA THR A 365 4.48 0.63 -25.16
C THR A 365 4.91 0.76 -23.70
N GLY A 366 6.18 1.10 -23.43
CA GLY A 366 6.64 1.41 -22.08
C GLY A 366 5.93 2.62 -21.47
N LYS A 367 5.67 3.67 -22.26
CA LYS A 367 4.90 4.84 -21.81
C LYS A 367 3.44 4.47 -21.54
N GLU A 368 2.81 3.72 -22.45
CA GLU A 368 1.42 3.30 -22.34
C GLU A 368 1.19 2.38 -21.12
N LEU A 369 2.14 1.47 -20.82
CA LEU A 369 2.11 0.64 -19.62
C LEU A 369 2.15 1.49 -18.34
N ARG A 370 3.04 2.50 -18.28
CA ARG A 370 3.13 3.39 -17.12
C ARG A 370 1.83 4.18 -16.92
N GLN A 371 1.24 4.69 -18.00
CA GLN A 371 -0.06 5.37 -17.96
C GLN A 371 -1.19 4.45 -17.47
N LEU A 372 -1.23 3.19 -17.94
CA LEU A 372 -2.21 2.21 -17.49
C LEU A 372 -2.02 1.86 -16.00
N ASN A 373 -0.78 1.56 -15.58
CA ASN A 373 -0.46 1.29 -14.17
C ASN A 373 -0.93 2.44 -13.28
N ALA A 374 -0.64 3.67 -13.68
CA ALA A 374 -1.00 4.85 -12.92
C ALA A 374 -2.52 5.02 -12.80
N ALA A 375 -3.26 4.89 -13.92
CA ALA A 375 -4.72 4.96 -13.94
C ALA A 375 -5.36 3.89 -13.02
N LEU A 376 -4.88 2.65 -13.11
CA LEU A 376 -5.32 1.54 -12.26
C LEU A 376 -5.03 1.81 -10.78
N SER A 377 -3.83 2.30 -10.46
CA SER A 377 -3.46 2.66 -9.09
C SER A 377 -4.39 3.72 -8.51
N GLY A 378 -4.56 4.84 -9.22
CA GLY A 378 -5.42 5.94 -8.78
C GLY A 378 -6.86 5.48 -8.54
N TYR A 379 -7.40 4.70 -9.49
CA TYR A 379 -8.73 4.11 -9.33
C TYR A 379 -8.82 3.20 -8.09
N CYS A 380 -7.86 2.31 -7.88
CA CYS A 380 -7.85 1.41 -6.72
C CYS A 380 -7.79 2.17 -5.39
N PHE A 381 -6.97 3.22 -5.29
CA PHE A 381 -6.93 4.08 -4.09
C PHE A 381 -8.30 4.67 -3.79
N MET A 382 -8.99 5.21 -4.80
CA MET A 382 -10.33 5.77 -4.61
C MET A 382 -11.36 4.68 -4.28
N TYR A 383 -11.35 3.56 -5.02
CA TYR A 383 -12.27 2.44 -4.82
C TYR A 383 -12.20 1.91 -3.38
N PHE A 384 -11.00 1.85 -2.80
CA PHE A 384 -10.75 1.42 -1.44
C PHE A 384 -10.48 2.57 -0.48
N THR A 385 -11.12 3.73 -0.67
CA THR A 385 -11.14 4.84 0.30
C THR A 385 -9.75 5.20 0.88
N ASP A 386 -8.79 5.51 -0.01
CA ASP A 386 -7.38 5.83 0.25
C ASP A 386 -6.49 4.66 0.73
N SER A 387 -6.98 3.43 0.59
CA SER A 387 -6.23 2.21 0.93
C SER A 387 -5.61 1.54 -0.30
N ARG A 388 -4.41 0.96 -0.13
CA ARG A 388 -3.71 0.16 -1.17
C ARG A 388 -4.14 -1.30 -1.24
N VAL A 389 -5.15 -1.75 -0.47
CA VAL A 389 -5.60 -3.16 -0.47
C VAL A 389 -5.95 -3.71 -1.86
N GLY A 390 -6.31 -2.85 -2.81
CA GLY A 390 -6.56 -3.22 -4.21
C GLY A 390 -5.32 -3.40 -5.08
N ILE A 391 -4.11 -3.11 -4.58
CA ILE A 391 -2.84 -3.15 -5.32
C ILE A 391 -1.87 -4.04 -4.53
N CYS A 392 -1.40 -5.15 -5.13
CA CYS A 392 -0.44 -6.01 -4.45
C CYS A 392 0.66 -6.50 -5.38
N ASP A 393 1.90 -6.24 -4.97
CA ASP A 393 3.10 -6.79 -5.58
C ASP A 393 3.48 -8.12 -4.92
N ASN A 394 3.86 -9.10 -5.75
CA ASN A 394 4.45 -10.35 -5.34
C ASN A 394 5.64 -10.72 -6.22
N GLY A 395 6.57 -11.46 -5.63
CA GLY A 395 7.94 -11.62 -6.13
C GLY A 395 8.99 -11.17 -5.12
N PRO A 396 10.22 -10.85 -5.56
CA PRO A 396 10.70 -11.07 -6.92
C PRO A 396 10.93 -12.56 -7.22
N TYR A 397 10.35 -13.07 -8.30
CA TYR A 397 10.57 -14.44 -8.76
C TYR A 397 11.83 -14.51 -9.62
N PRO A 398 12.86 -15.28 -9.26
CA PRO A 398 14.07 -15.42 -10.08
C PRO A 398 13.75 -16.00 -11.47
N ALA A 399 14.25 -15.37 -12.53
CA ALA A 399 14.03 -15.76 -13.93
C ALA A 399 15.34 -16.12 -14.68
N GLY A 400 16.48 -16.06 -14.01
CA GLY A 400 17.82 -16.31 -14.56
C GLY A 400 18.90 -15.68 -13.70
N GLU A 401 20.15 -15.64 -14.17
CA GLU A 401 21.28 -15.08 -13.41
C GLU A 401 21.16 -13.56 -13.16
N ASN A 402 20.45 -12.83 -14.00
CA ASN A 402 20.30 -11.37 -13.88
C ASN A 402 18.90 -10.87 -14.25
N GLU A 403 17.88 -11.70 -14.04
CA GLU A 403 16.48 -11.36 -14.34
C GLU A 403 15.57 -11.82 -13.22
N ALA A 404 14.56 -11.00 -12.94
CA ALA A 404 13.49 -11.33 -12.03
C ALA A 404 12.14 -10.91 -12.62
N THR A 405 11.08 -11.55 -12.12
CA THR A 405 9.70 -11.23 -12.43
C THR A 405 9.01 -10.71 -11.17
N LEU A 406 8.32 -9.59 -11.31
CA LEU A 406 7.37 -9.08 -10.33
C LEU A 406 5.97 -9.22 -10.92
N VAL A 407 5.03 -9.68 -10.11
CA VAL A 407 3.62 -9.79 -10.47
C VAL A 407 2.85 -8.74 -9.66
N ARG A 408 2.15 -7.83 -10.33
CA ARG A 408 1.34 -6.79 -9.70
C ARG A 408 -0.12 -7.02 -10.00
N ASP A 409 -0.92 -7.17 -8.96
CA ASP A 409 -2.37 -7.33 -9.07
C ASP A 409 -3.10 -6.02 -8.75
N PHE A 410 -4.03 -5.65 -9.63
CA PHE A 410 -5.10 -4.68 -9.39
C PHE A 410 -6.42 -5.43 -9.24
N LEU A 411 -7.06 -5.27 -8.09
CA LEU A 411 -8.14 -6.14 -7.61
C LEU A 411 -9.44 -5.35 -7.41
N SER A 412 -10.58 -6.01 -7.68
CA SER A 412 -11.92 -5.45 -7.47
C SER A 412 -12.15 -4.14 -8.23
N LEU A 413 -11.95 -4.19 -9.55
CA LEU A 413 -12.12 -3.00 -10.39
C LEU A 413 -13.59 -2.70 -10.71
N ASP A 414 -14.43 -3.74 -10.84
CA ASP A 414 -15.88 -3.60 -10.94
C ASP A 414 -16.53 -3.66 -9.54
N SER A 415 -17.85 -3.82 -9.46
CA SER A 415 -18.59 -4.02 -8.20
C SER A 415 -17.99 -5.09 -7.26
N GLY A 416 -17.21 -6.03 -7.82
CA GLY A 416 -16.27 -6.88 -7.10
C GLY A 416 -16.86 -7.83 -6.06
N PRO A 417 -15.99 -8.54 -5.32
CA PRO A 417 -16.38 -9.45 -4.24
C PRO A 417 -16.86 -8.71 -2.98
N PHE A 418 -16.73 -7.39 -2.92
CA PHE A 418 -17.18 -6.63 -1.77
C PHE A 418 -18.61 -6.11 -1.93
N SER A 419 -19.06 -5.84 -3.17
CA SER A 419 -20.37 -5.24 -3.44
C SER A 419 -20.57 -3.93 -2.67
N TYR A 420 -19.54 -3.09 -2.64
CA TYR A 420 -19.61 -1.80 -1.96
C TYR A 420 -20.67 -0.90 -2.59
N PRO A 421 -21.45 -0.13 -1.80
CA PRO A 421 -22.50 0.72 -2.34
C PRO A 421 -22.00 1.75 -3.38
N TRP A 422 -20.81 2.33 -3.18
CA TRP A 422 -20.21 3.29 -4.12
C TRP A 422 -19.70 2.64 -5.42
N ALA A 423 -19.55 1.31 -5.44
CA ALA A 423 -19.05 0.54 -6.57
C ALA A 423 -20.15 -0.15 -7.40
N GLU A 424 -21.41 -0.10 -6.96
CA GLU A 424 -22.52 -0.87 -7.55
C GLU A 424 -22.72 -0.56 -9.05
N GLU A 425 -22.58 0.72 -9.42
CA GLU A 425 -22.73 1.21 -10.79
C GLU A 425 -21.38 1.43 -11.50
N ARG A 426 -20.28 0.87 -10.99
CA ARG A 426 -18.95 1.01 -11.59
C ARG A 426 -18.65 -0.15 -12.51
N ASP A 427 -18.25 0.18 -13.73
CA ASP A 427 -17.92 -0.82 -14.76
C ASP A 427 -16.77 -0.31 -15.65
N PRO A 428 -15.51 -0.50 -15.23
CA PRO A 428 -14.37 -0.21 -16.09
C PRO A 428 -14.21 -1.22 -17.25
N GLY A 429 -15.10 -2.23 -17.35
CA GLY A 429 -15.07 -3.29 -18.35
C GLY A 429 -14.24 -4.51 -17.94
N VAL A 430 -13.55 -4.46 -16.79
CA VAL A 430 -12.72 -5.53 -16.22
C VAL A 430 -12.98 -5.63 -14.71
N SER A 431 -12.88 -6.84 -14.15
CA SER A 431 -13.00 -7.08 -12.70
C SER A 431 -11.65 -7.02 -11.97
N GLY A 432 -10.55 -7.15 -12.71
CA GLY A 432 -9.19 -7.05 -12.20
C GLY A 432 -8.16 -7.06 -13.33
N VAL A 433 -6.94 -6.62 -13.02
CA VAL A 433 -5.81 -6.63 -13.94
C VAL A 433 -4.60 -7.23 -13.23
N THR A 434 -3.82 -8.06 -13.90
CA THR A 434 -2.54 -8.57 -13.42
C THR A 434 -1.45 -8.13 -14.39
N LEU A 435 -0.43 -7.43 -13.89
CA LEU A 435 0.77 -7.10 -14.64
C LEU A 435 1.85 -8.14 -14.34
N THR A 436 2.49 -8.67 -15.38
CA THR A 436 3.74 -9.43 -15.26
C THR A 436 4.86 -8.54 -15.71
N LEU A 437 5.84 -8.25 -14.85
CA LEU A 437 6.90 -7.27 -15.09
C LEU A 437 8.26 -7.94 -14.98
N GLN A 438 9.00 -8.03 -16.09
CA GLN A 438 10.36 -8.56 -16.10
C GLN A 438 11.38 -7.43 -16.08
N TYR A 439 12.33 -7.51 -15.16
CA TYR A 439 13.32 -6.45 -14.93
C TYR A 439 14.68 -7.04 -14.51
N THR A 440 15.68 -6.15 -14.41
CA THR A 440 17.06 -6.51 -14.03
C THR A 440 17.29 -6.15 -12.56
N PRO A 441 17.49 -7.11 -11.64
CA PRO A 441 17.69 -6.82 -10.22
C PRO A 441 18.87 -5.88 -9.95
N GLY A 442 19.98 -6.04 -10.70
CA GLY A 442 21.17 -5.18 -10.59
C GLY A 442 20.97 -3.72 -11.01
N ALA A 443 19.77 -3.33 -11.46
CA ALA A 443 19.43 -1.91 -11.66
C ALA A 443 19.19 -1.16 -10.33
N PHE A 444 19.03 -1.88 -9.22
CA PHE A 444 18.69 -1.32 -7.92
C PHE A 444 19.74 -1.64 -6.87
N SER A 445 20.12 -0.64 -6.06
CA SER A 445 20.93 -0.82 -4.84
C SER A 445 20.09 -1.27 -3.65
N TYR A 446 18.78 -1.03 -3.68
CA TYR A 446 17.82 -1.46 -2.66
C TYR A 446 16.53 -1.91 -3.33
N PHE A 447 15.92 -2.96 -2.79
CA PHE A 447 14.64 -3.49 -3.23
C PHE A 447 13.91 -4.08 -2.01
N GLU A 448 12.63 -3.77 -1.87
CA GLU A 448 11.78 -4.27 -0.79
C GLU A 448 10.37 -4.46 -1.35
N ILE A 449 9.74 -5.61 -1.08
CA ILE A 449 8.27 -5.69 -1.05
C ILE A 449 7.88 -5.77 0.41
N ASN A 450 7.27 -4.70 0.93
CA ASN A 450 6.90 -4.63 2.34
C ASN A 450 5.68 -5.53 2.66
N ASP A 451 5.34 -5.66 3.94
CA ASP A 451 4.23 -6.52 4.39
C ASP A 451 2.85 -6.09 3.85
N TRP A 452 2.74 -4.89 3.27
CA TRP A 452 1.52 -4.38 2.62
C TRP A 452 1.52 -4.57 1.11
N GLY A 453 2.49 -5.28 0.54
CA GLY A 453 2.56 -5.59 -0.88
C GLY A 453 2.95 -4.39 -1.75
N THR A 454 3.68 -3.42 -1.21
CA THR A 454 4.21 -2.27 -1.96
C THR A 454 5.68 -2.46 -2.24
N THR A 455 6.08 -2.32 -3.49
CA THR A 455 7.50 -2.30 -3.89
C THR A 455 8.15 -0.95 -3.65
N PHE A 456 9.30 -0.95 -2.97
CA PHE A 456 10.22 0.17 -2.83
C PHE A 456 11.57 -0.21 -3.43
N THR A 457 12.17 0.71 -4.19
CA THR A 457 13.49 0.50 -4.81
C THR A 457 14.37 1.73 -4.63
N GLU A 458 15.68 1.56 -4.74
CA GLU A 458 16.63 2.66 -4.98
C GLU A 458 17.44 2.33 -6.24
N PRO A 459 17.40 3.14 -7.31
CA PRO A 459 16.54 4.33 -7.50
C PRO A 459 15.04 4.02 -7.43
N GLU A 460 14.21 5.01 -7.08
CA GLU A 460 12.78 4.84 -6.74
C GLU A 460 11.86 4.56 -7.94
N ASN A 461 12.33 4.77 -9.18
CA ASN A 461 11.55 4.51 -10.38
C ASN A 461 11.71 3.05 -10.84
N PHE A 462 10.92 2.14 -10.27
CA PHE A 462 10.93 0.72 -10.63
C PHE A 462 10.69 0.47 -12.14
N PHE A 463 9.72 1.18 -12.73
CA PHE A 463 9.35 0.99 -14.15
C PHE A 463 10.47 1.32 -15.13
N SER A 464 11.45 2.15 -14.72
CA SER A 464 12.64 2.43 -15.54
C SER A 464 13.51 1.19 -15.81
N ALA A 465 13.42 0.14 -14.97
CA ALA A 465 14.18 -1.10 -15.12
C ALA A 465 13.39 -2.23 -15.81
N VAL A 466 12.10 -2.03 -16.10
CA VAL A 466 11.23 -3.04 -16.72
C VAL A 466 11.54 -3.13 -18.22
N LYS A 467 11.88 -4.33 -18.69
CA LYS A 467 12.27 -4.61 -20.08
C LYS A 467 11.15 -5.26 -20.89
N SER A 468 10.36 -6.09 -20.23
CA SER A 468 9.24 -6.82 -20.85
C SER A 468 8.07 -6.80 -19.88
N ALA A 469 6.86 -6.71 -20.42
CA ALA A 469 5.64 -6.77 -19.61
C ALA A 469 4.51 -7.49 -20.33
N SER A 470 3.51 -7.89 -19.56
CA SER A 470 2.19 -8.28 -20.05
C SER A 470 1.10 -7.72 -19.15
N VAL A 471 -0.08 -7.48 -19.74
CA VAL A 471 -1.28 -7.02 -19.05
C VAL A 471 -2.35 -8.09 -19.22
N ILE A 472 -2.77 -8.69 -18.13
CA ILE A 472 -3.81 -9.74 -18.14
C ILE A 472 -5.08 -9.15 -17.52
N ALA A 473 -6.11 -8.96 -18.35
CA ALA A 473 -7.44 -8.56 -17.90
C ALA A 473 -8.20 -9.76 -17.37
N ARG A 474 -9.00 -9.55 -16.32
CA ARG A 474 -9.86 -10.56 -15.71
C ARG A 474 -11.29 -10.06 -15.69
N TYR A 475 -12.23 -10.95 -16.00
CA TYR A 475 -13.63 -10.62 -16.19
C TYR A 475 -14.53 -11.27 -15.14
N ARG A 476 -15.76 -10.75 -15.03
CA ARG A 476 -16.75 -11.14 -14.04
C ARG A 476 -17.17 -12.60 -14.14
N ASP A 477 -17.13 -13.16 -15.35
CA ASP A 477 -17.44 -14.58 -15.60
C ASP A 477 -16.28 -15.53 -15.20
N GLY A 478 -15.17 -14.97 -14.70
CA GLY A 478 -13.99 -15.71 -14.28
C GLY A 478 -12.98 -15.96 -15.40
N SER A 479 -13.25 -15.51 -16.62
CA SER A 479 -12.30 -15.59 -17.73
C SER A 479 -11.20 -14.53 -17.60
N SER A 480 -10.11 -14.74 -18.33
CA SER A 480 -8.98 -13.82 -18.39
C SER A 480 -8.38 -13.80 -19.79
N GLU A 481 -7.84 -12.66 -20.20
CA GLU A 481 -7.16 -12.51 -21.48
C GLU A 481 -5.90 -11.65 -21.36
N VAL A 482 -4.91 -11.95 -22.19
CA VAL A 482 -3.73 -11.09 -22.35
C VAL A 482 -4.11 -9.98 -23.32
N LEU A 483 -4.08 -8.72 -22.87
CA LEU A 483 -4.40 -7.56 -23.70
C LEU A 483 -3.22 -7.20 -24.60
N ASN A 484 -3.53 -6.86 -25.86
CA ASN A 484 -2.53 -6.30 -26.75
C ASN A 484 -2.15 -4.87 -26.31
N PRO A 485 -0.90 -4.42 -26.55
CA PRO A 485 -0.47 -3.09 -26.12
C PRO A 485 -1.32 -1.91 -26.64
N ASP A 486 -1.90 -2.03 -27.84
CA ASP A 486 -2.79 -1.03 -28.43
C ASP A 486 -4.13 -0.89 -27.69
N GLU A 487 -4.48 -1.85 -26.83
CA GLU A 487 -5.69 -1.82 -26.00
C GLU A 487 -5.46 -1.13 -24.65
N TRP A 488 -4.20 -1.00 -24.19
CA TRP A 488 -3.86 -0.42 -22.88
C TRP A 488 -4.32 1.04 -22.73
N PRO A 489 -4.17 1.93 -23.72
CA PRO A 489 -4.62 3.32 -23.59
C PRO A 489 -6.14 3.46 -23.43
N GLU A 490 -6.90 2.61 -24.12
CA GLU A 490 -8.37 2.61 -24.03
C GLU A 490 -8.84 2.09 -22.66
N LEU A 491 -8.19 1.06 -22.11
CA LEU A 491 -8.46 0.62 -20.74
C LEU A 491 -8.12 1.71 -19.72
N ALA A 492 -6.95 2.34 -19.84
CA ALA A 492 -6.54 3.43 -18.95
C ALA A 492 -7.56 4.59 -18.97
N LYS A 493 -8.06 4.94 -20.16
CA LYS A 493 -9.10 5.97 -20.35
C LYS A 493 -10.42 5.59 -19.67
N ARG A 494 -10.89 4.35 -19.82
CA ARG A 494 -12.12 3.86 -19.17
C ARG A 494 -11.98 3.89 -17.65
N VAL A 495 -10.87 3.38 -17.12
CA VAL A 495 -10.56 3.40 -15.69
C VAL A 495 -10.52 4.84 -15.16
N GLY A 496 -9.90 5.77 -15.89
CA GLY A 496 -9.89 7.18 -15.53
C GLY A 496 -11.29 7.83 -15.49
N ALA A 497 -12.19 7.43 -16.39
CA ALA A 497 -13.57 7.91 -16.36
C ALA A 497 -14.36 7.36 -15.16
N GLU A 498 -14.21 6.07 -14.82
CA GLU A 498 -14.82 5.50 -13.61
C GLU A 498 -14.23 6.07 -12.32
N HIS A 499 -12.93 6.39 -12.32
CA HIS A 499 -12.26 7.06 -11.21
C HIS A 499 -12.90 8.41 -10.90
N LEU A 500 -13.16 9.24 -11.91
CA LEU A 500 -13.84 10.53 -11.69
C LEU A 500 -15.23 10.34 -11.06
N LYS A 501 -16.00 9.36 -11.54
CA LYS A 501 -17.33 9.10 -10.98
C LYS A 501 -17.26 8.68 -9.52
N LEU A 502 -16.26 7.86 -9.15
CA LEU A 502 -16.01 7.52 -7.74
C LEU A 502 -15.62 8.74 -6.93
N TYR A 503 -14.72 9.58 -7.44
CA TYR A 503 -14.31 10.83 -6.80
C TYR A 503 -15.53 11.69 -6.47
N GLN A 504 -16.38 11.96 -7.46
CA GLN A 504 -17.63 12.72 -7.29
C GLN A 504 -18.56 12.07 -6.24
N THR A 505 -18.72 10.75 -6.30
CA THR A 505 -19.54 9.99 -5.34
C THR A 505 -19.10 10.25 -3.89
N PHE A 506 -17.79 10.26 -3.63
CA PHE A 506 -17.27 10.54 -2.29
C PHE A 506 -17.26 12.02 -1.93
N SER A 507 -16.98 12.92 -2.88
CA SER A 507 -17.05 14.37 -2.65
C SER A 507 -18.46 14.85 -2.28
N ASP A 508 -19.49 14.19 -2.81
CA ASP A 508 -20.89 14.50 -2.49
C ASP A 508 -21.33 13.97 -1.11
N MET A 509 -20.55 13.08 -0.48
CA MET A 509 -20.85 12.57 0.86
C MET A 509 -20.49 13.58 1.95
N ASP A 510 -21.37 13.71 2.93
CA ASP A 510 -21.01 14.38 4.17
C ASP A 510 -19.88 13.64 4.91
N ARG A 511 -19.26 14.33 5.87
CA ARG A 511 -18.08 13.82 6.58
C ARG A 511 -18.35 12.49 7.27
N ASP A 512 -19.47 12.36 7.96
CA ASP A 512 -19.83 11.14 8.69
C ASP A 512 -20.07 9.96 7.73
N SER A 513 -20.72 10.22 6.59
CA SER A 513 -20.92 9.21 5.55
C SER A 513 -19.59 8.75 4.95
N ARG A 514 -18.61 9.64 4.79
CA ARG A 514 -17.25 9.27 4.34
C ARG A 514 -16.51 8.42 5.38
N ILE A 515 -16.65 8.74 6.67
CA ILE A 515 -16.11 7.90 7.75
C ILE A 515 -16.73 6.51 7.69
N LEU A 516 -18.06 6.41 7.65
CA LEU A 516 -18.77 5.13 7.61
C LEU A 516 -18.48 4.34 6.33
N ALA A 517 -18.28 5.00 5.18
CA ALA A 517 -17.88 4.33 3.94
C ALA A 517 -16.47 3.71 4.07
N ALA A 518 -15.50 4.47 4.56
CA ALA A 518 -14.13 3.98 4.76
C ALA A 518 -14.05 2.90 5.86
N THR A 519 -14.81 3.04 6.95
CA THR A 519 -14.95 1.98 7.96
C THR A 519 -15.56 0.71 7.36
N ARG A 520 -16.58 0.83 6.50
CA ARG A 520 -17.18 -0.33 5.81
C ARG A 520 -16.18 -1.03 4.90
N MET A 521 -15.34 -0.27 4.21
CA MET A 521 -14.30 -0.82 3.32
C MET A 521 -13.38 -1.80 4.06
N TYR A 522 -12.86 -1.40 5.23
CA TYR A 522 -12.00 -2.29 6.02
C TYR A 522 -12.78 -3.46 6.64
N THR A 523 -13.95 -3.20 7.19
CA THR A 523 -14.70 -4.20 7.98
C THR A 523 -15.31 -5.31 7.13
N TRP A 524 -15.39 -5.10 5.83
CA TRP A 524 -15.77 -6.10 4.84
C TRP A 524 -14.58 -6.92 4.32
N GLY A 525 -13.39 -6.78 4.91
CA GLY A 525 -12.15 -7.47 4.50
C GLY A 525 -12.25 -9.01 4.48
N LEU A 526 -13.17 -9.61 5.26
CA LEU A 526 -13.44 -11.05 5.25
C LEU A 526 -14.39 -11.52 4.13
N ARG A 527 -15.07 -10.60 3.42
CA ARG A 527 -16.05 -10.96 2.37
C ARG A 527 -15.49 -11.84 1.26
N PRO A 528 -14.28 -11.60 0.71
CA PRO A 528 -13.70 -12.47 -0.30
C PRO A 528 -13.57 -13.92 0.17
N PHE A 529 -13.20 -14.13 1.44
CA PHE A 529 -13.08 -15.46 2.04
C PHE A 529 -14.45 -16.10 2.27
N ALA A 530 -15.43 -15.31 2.75
CA ALA A 530 -16.81 -15.77 2.92
C ALA A 530 -17.49 -16.15 1.60
N LYS A 531 -17.23 -15.40 0.52
CA LYS A 531 -17.72 -15.75 -0.83
C LYS A 531 -17.08 -17.03 -1.33
N LEU A 532 -15.77 -17.20 -1.14
CA LEU A 532 -15.07 -18.44 -1.50
C LEU A 532 -15.60 -19.66 -0.73
N ALA A 533 -15.91 -19.47 0.56
CA ALA A 533 -16.51 -20.47 1.43
C ALA A 533 -18.02 -20.69 1.18
N GLY A 534 -18.68 -19.86 0.38
CA GLY A 534 -20.10 -19.98 0.06
C GLY A 534 -21.06 -19.53 1.17
N VAL A 535 -20.58 -18.74 2.14
CA VAL A 535 -21.34 -18.32 3.33
C VAL A 535 -21.59 -16.82 3.44
N ASP A 536 -21.14 -16.01 2.47
CA ASP A 536 -21.29 -14.55 2.45
C ASP A 536 -22.73 -14.07 2.79
N GLY A 537 -23.75 -14.71 2.22
CA GLY A 537 -25.16 -14.36 2.45
C GLY A 537 -25.73 -14.79 3.82
N SER A 538 -24.97 -15.55 4.62
CA SER A 538 -25.35 -15.96 5.99
C SER A 538 -24.69 -15.12 7.08
N ILE A 539 -23.76 -14.25 6.70
CA ILE A 539 -23.00 -13.41 7.62
C ILE A 539 -23.62 -12.02 7.69
N ASP A 540 -23.70 -11.48 8.91
CA ASP A 540 -24.03 -10.08 9.12
C ASP A 540 -22.79 -9.19 8.90
N TRP A 541 -22.93 -8.25 7.98
CA TRP A 541 -21.88 -7.32 7.54
C TRP A 541 -22.12 -5.88 8.02
N TRP A 542 -23.16 -5.66 8.83
CA TRP A 542 -23.42 -4.35 9.43
C TRP A 542 -22.51 -4.10 10.63
N PHE A 543 -22.38 -2.83 11.00
CA PHE A 543 -21.60 -2.42 12.15
C PHE A 543 -22.26 -2.88 13.43
N SER A 544 -21.47 -3.41 14.36
CA SER A 544 -21.97 -3.81 15.67
C SER A 544 -22.50 -2.61 16.47
N ASP A 545 -23.54 -2.84 17.27
CA ASP A 545 -24.06 -1.83 18.22
C ASP A 545 -22.97 -1.32 19.17
N ARG A 546 -22.02 -2.19 19.53
CA ARG A 546 -20.87 -1.85 20.39
C ARG A 546 -19.96 -0.81 19.75
N THR A 547 -19.67 -0.92 18.45
CA THR A 547 -18.89 0.08 17.72
C THR A 547 -19.70 1.35 17.53
N MET A 548 -20.96 1.23 17.12
CA MET A 548 -21.81 2.41 16.89
C MET A 548 -22.06 3.23 18.16
N ALA A 549 -21.97 2.63 19.35
CA ALA A 549 -22.01 3.35 20.62
C ALA A 549 -20.80 4.28 20.87
N LEU A 550 -19.75 4.21 20.04
CA LEU A 550 -18.56 5.06 20.08
C LEU A 550 -18.54 6.09 18.93
N PHE A 551 -19.62 6.20 18.16
CA PHE A 551 -19.75 7.12 17.03
C PHE A 551 -21.05 7.93 17.13
N PRO A 552 -21.01 9.28 16.99
CA PRO A 552 -19.85 10.07 16.58
C PRO A 552 -18.85 10.38 17.70
N ASP A 553 -19.15 10.22 18.98
CA ASP A 553 -18.19 10.50 20.07
C ASP A 553 -17.70 9.19 20.72
N PRO A 554 -16.38 8.96 20.86
CA PRO A 554 -15.26 9.85 20.51
C PRO A 554 -14.74 9.71 19.06
N LEU A 555 -15.19 8.70 18.31
CA LEU A 555 -14.47 8.27 17.11
C LEU A 555 -14.65 9.18 15.89
N GLY A 556 -15.68 10.01 15.86
CA GLY A 556 -15.93 10.98 14.81
C GLY A 556 -15.09 12.25 14.95
N ASP A 557 -14.45 12.51 16.09
CA ASP A 557 -13.57 13.67 16.29
C ASP A 557 -12.12 13.31 15.93
N ASP A 558 -11.46 14.16 15.13
CA ASP A 558 -10.12 13.86 14.59
C ASP A 558 -9.06 13.80 15.70
N ASP A 559 -9.09 14.73 16.66
CA ASP A 559 -8.11 14.81 17.73
C ASP A 559 -8.28 13.66 18.74
N GLN A 560 -9.52 13.34 19.10
CA GLN A 560 -9.82 12.22 19.98
C GLN A 560 -9.47 10.89 19.32
N ALA A 561 -9.85 10.68 18.05
CA ALA A 561 -9.48 9.49 17.31
C ALA A 561 -7.95 9.37 17.16
N ALA A 562 -7.25 10.48 16.90
CA ALA A 562 -5.80 10.51 16.85
C ALA A 562 -5.14 10.12 18.17
N ALA A 563 -5.65 10.66 19.29
CA ALA A 563 -5.15 10.35 20.62
C ALA A 563 -5.35 8.86 20.96
N ILE A 564 -6.52 8.30 20.61
CA ILE A 564 -6.82 6.87 20.81
C ILE A 564 -5.88 6.00 19.95
N PHE A 565 -5.81 6.26 18.65
CA PHE A 565 -5.04 5.44 17.72
C PHE A 565 -3.53 5.53 17.98
N GLY A 566 -2.99 6.76 18.03
CA GLY A 566 -1.56 6.99 18.24
C GLY A 566 -1.10 6.59 19.64
N GLY A 567 -1.91 6.88 20.67
CA GLY A 567 -1.63 6.51 22.05
C GLY A 567 -1.55 5.00 22.29
N ALA A 568 -2.38 4.24 21.57
CA ALA A 568 -2.41 2.78 21.66
C ALA A 568 -1.27 2.12 20.85
N LEU A 569 -1.12 2.47 19.57
CA LEU A 569 -0.32 1.65 18.63
C LEU A 569 1.13 2.09 18.49
N VAL A 570 1.46 3.35 18.79
CA VAL A 570 2.83 3.89 18.67
C VAL A 570 3.59 3.79 19.99
N ALA A 571 2.89 3.63 21.12
CA ALA A 571 3.37 3.54 22.51
C ALA A 571 4.88 3.22 22.62
N HIS A 572 5.70 4.27 22.75
CA HIS A 572 7.16 4.18 22.63
C HIS A 572 7.82 3.39 23.76
N ASP A 573 7.11 3.16 24.87
CA ASP A 573 7.61 2.55 26.09
C ASP A 573 7.63 1.01 26.07
N ARG A 574 7.07 0.36 25.05
CA ARG A 574 6.99 -1.11 24.93
C ARG A 574 7.68 -1.64 23.68
N PRO A 575 8.27 -2.84 23.68
CA PRO A 575 8.89 -3.42 22.47
C PRO A 575 7.87 -3.87 21.39
N SER A 576 6.60 -3.97 21.76
CA SER A 576 5.49 -4.45 20.91
C SER A 576 4.36 -3.42 20.90
N SER A 577 3.70 -3.23 19.75
CA SER A 577 2.45 -2.44 19.66
C SER A 577 1.24 -3.14 20.29
N PHE A 578 1.31 -4.45 20.55
CA PHE A 578 0.20 -5.22 21.11
C PHE A 578 0.54 -5.73 22.50
N THR A 579 -0.39 -5.53 23.43
CA THR A 579 -0.35 -6.02 24.81
C THR A 579 -0.59 -7.53 24.84
N GLY A 580 0.23 -8.27 25.60
CA GLY A 580 0.06 -9.71 25.82
C GLY A 580 -1.23 -10.07 26.56
N LEU A 581 -1.38 -11.34 26.93
CA LEU A 581 -2.56 -11.81 27.67
C LEU A 581 -2.43 -11.61 29.19
N SER A 582 -1.20 -11.51 29.70
CA SER A 582 -0.87 -11.45 31.14
C SER A 582 -0.76 -10.03 31.69
#